data_AF-A0A3M1DF36-F1
#
_entry.id   AF-A0A3M1DF36-F1
#
_cell.length_a   1.000
_cell.length_b   1.000
_cell.length_c   1.000
_cell.angle_alpha   90.00
_cell.angle_beta   90.00
_cell.angle_gamma   90.00
#
_symmetry.space_group_name_H-M   'P 1'
#
loop_
_entity.id
_entity.type
_entity.pdbx_description
1 polymer ?
#
loop_
_entity_poly.entity_id
_entity_poly.type
_entity_poly.pdbx_seq_one_letter_code
_entity_poly.pdbx_strand_id
1 'polypeptide(L)'
;LHVNFLADPKDREEVERVERAVRRMFEFVVGLGGSITGEHGVGLSKQAFLGLEVPGPVIELMASMKKLLDPAGVLNPGKIFPGARRIGEAGA
;
A
#
# COMPACT_ATOMS: atom_id res chain seq x y z
N LEU A 1 5.13 -15.60 5.92
CA LEU A 1 6.43 -15.77 5.25
C LEU A 1 7.13 -14.42 5.25
N HIS A 2 8.38 -14.35 5.66
CA HIS A 2 9.20 -13.14 5.51
C HIS A 2 10.13 -13.33 4.32
N VAL A 3 10.01 -12.46 3.33
CA VAL A 3 10.80 -12.50 2.10
C VAL A 3 11.60 -11.22 2.00
N ASN A 4 12.90 -11.35 1.75
CA ASN A 4 13.81 -10.23 1.53
C ASN A 4 14.32 -10.27 0.09
N PHE A 5 14.11 -9.18 -0.63
CA PHE A 5 14.76 -8.94 -1.91
C PHE A 5 16.01 -8.09 -1.66
N LEU A 6 17.14 -8.55 -2.19
CA LEU A 6 18.41 -7.83 -2.13
C LEU A 6 18.67 -7.16 -3.48
N ALA A 7 19.04 -5.88 -3.45
CA ALA A 7 19.48 -5.11 -4.61
C ALA A 7 20.44 -4.01 -4.16
N ASP A 8 21.36 -3.60 -5.03
CA ASP A 8 22.11 -2.36 -4.84
C ASP A 8 21.18 -1.16 -5.09
N PRO A 9 20.92 -0.28 -4.09
CA PRO A 9 20.06 0.89 -4.28
C PRO A 9 20.61 1.91 -5.29
N LYS A 10 21.89 1.82 -5.66
CA LYS A 10 22.50 2.67 -6.69
C LYS A 10 22.35 2.09 -8.10
N ASP A 11 22.01 0.81 -8.23
CA ASP A 11 21.74 0.18 -9.51
C ASP A 11 20.23 0.22 -9.79
N ARG A 12 19.87 1.11 -10.71
CA ARG A 12 18.47 1.32 -11.08
C ARG A 12 17.84 0.08 -11.72
N GLU A 13 18.59 -0.69 -12.50
CA GLU A 13 18.04 -1.88 -13.16
C GLU A 13 17.73 -2.97 -12.15
N GLU A 14 18.56 -3.13 -11.12
CA GLU A 14 18.30 -4.05 -10.02
C GLU A 14 17.05 -3.65 -9.23
N VAL A 15 16.93 -2.36 -8.89
CA VAL A 15 15.75 -1.84 -8.16
C VAL A 15 14.48 -2.10 -8.96
N GLU A 16 14.45 -1.77 -10.25
CA GLU A 16 13.28 -2.02 -11.10
C GLU A 16 12.97 -3.52 -11.22
N ARG A 17 13.99 -4.39 -11.25
CA ARG A 17 13.80 -5.85 -11.25
C ARG A 17 13.20 -6.35 -9.94
N VAL A 18 13.64 -5.81 -8.81
CA VAL A 18 13.07 -6.11 -7.48
C VAL A 18 11.63 -5.64 -7.39
N GLU A 19 11.30 -4.42 -7.81
CA GLU A 19 9.91 -3.92 -7.78
C GLU A 19 8.96 -4.82 -8.58
N ARG A 20 9.40 -5.26 -9.77
CA ARG A 20 8.64 -6.23 -10.58
C ARG A 20 8.51 -7.59 -9.87
N ALA A 21 9.56 -8.05 -9.19
CA ALA A 21 9.53 -9.32 -8.45
C ALA A 21 8.58 -9.25 -7.24
N VAL A 22 8.57 -8.13 -6.51
CA VAL A 22 7.65 -7.86 -5.39
C VAL A 22 6.21 -7.89 -5.86
N ARG A 23 5.88 -7.23 -6.97
CA ARG A 23 4.53 -7.27 -7.56
C ARG A 23 4.10 -8.70 -7.88
N ARG A 24 4.93 -9.45 -8.61
CA ARG A 24 4.63 -10.85 -8.98
C ARG A 24 4.47 -11.74 -7.76
N MET A 25 5.26 -11.52 -6.71
CA MET A 25 5.14 -12.26 -5.46
C MET A 25 3.77 -12.02 -4.81
N PHE A 26 3.29 -10.77 -4.72
CA PHE A 26 1.97 -10.50 -4.15
C PHE A 26 0.84 -11.08 -5.00
N GLU A 27 0.90 -10.92 -6.32
CA GLU A 27 -0.08 -11.52 -7.25
C GLU A 27 -0.13 -13.04 -7.09
N PHE A 28 1.03 -13.70 -6.98
CA PHE A 28 1.13 -15.14 -6.76
C PHE A 28 0.55 -15.58 -5.42
N VAL A 29 0.95 -14.92 -4.32
CA VAL A 29 0.47 -15.26 -2.96
C VAL A 29 -1.04 -15.11 -2.87
N VAL A 30 -1.60 -14.02 -3.40
CA VAL A 30 -3.05 -13.80 -3.42
C VAL A 30 -3.76 -14.81 -4.31
N GLY A 31 -3.18 -15.15 -5.47
CA GLY A 31 -3.70 -16.19 -6.37
C GLY A 31 -3.78 -17.58 -5.72
N LEU A 32 -2.98 -17.84 -4.68
CA LEU A 32 -3.04 -19.05 -3.86
C LEU A 32 -3.99 -18.94 -2.65
N GLY A 33 -4.75 -17.85 -2.53
CA GLY A 33 -5.61 -17.57 -1.37
C GLY A 33 -4.87 -17.06 -0.14
N GLY A 34 -3.62 -16.62 -0.29
CA GLY A 34 -2.85 -15.95 0.76
C GLY A 34 -3.18 -14.44 0.87
N SER A 35 -2.50 -13.76 1.78
CA SER A 35 -2.67 -12.32 2.05
C SER A 35 -1.41 -11.52 1.72
N ILE A 36 -1.57 -10.25 1.31
CA ILE A 36 -0.46 -9.31 1.05
C ILE A 36 0.24 -8.88 2.35
N THR A 37 -0.35 -9.16 3.51
CA THR A 37 0.27 -8.86 4.80
C THR A 37 -0.13 -9.86 5.89
N GLY A 38 0.83 -10.22 6.73
CA GLY A 38 0.56 -10.94 7.98
C GLY A 38 0.38 -9.93 9.11
N GLU A 39 1.50 -9.54 9.72
CA GLU A 39 1.54 -8.71 10.91
C GLU A 39 2.04 -7.27 10.67
N HIS A 40 2.61 -6.98 9.51
CA HIS A 40 3.20 -5.65 9.21
C HIS A 40 2.19 -4.62 8.67
N GLY A 41 0.96 -5.04 8.33
CA GLY A 41 -0.05 -4.18 7.72
C GLY A 41 0.28 -3.75 6.28
N VAL A 42 -0.52 -2.82 5.74
CA VAL A 42 -0.42 -2.32 4.34
C VAL A 42 0.49 -1.10 4.25
N GLY A 43 0.20 -0.09 5.09
CA GLY A 43 0.96 1.14 5.17
C GLY A 43 1.10 1.89 3.85
N LEU A 44 2.32 2.38 3.55
CA LEU A 44 2.63 3.08 2.29
C LEU A 44 3.17 2.11 1.25
N SER A 45 4.06 1.21 1.68
CA SER A 45 4.78 0.29 0.79
C SER A 45 3.88 -0.69 0.07
N LYS A 46 2.76 -1.11 0.68
CA LYS A 46 1.83 -2.08 0.07
C LYS A 46 0.53 -1.46 -0.42
N GLN A 47 0.38 -0.13 -0.34
CA GLN A 47 -0.83 0.56 -0.75
C GLN A 47 -1.21 0.26 -2.20
N ALA A 48 -0.22 0.20 -3.11
CA ALA A 48 -0.43 -0.12 -4.52
C ALA A 48 -0.91 -1.56 -4.79
N PHE A 49 -0.81 -2.46 -3.81
CA PHE A 49 -1.18 -3.87 -3.92
C PHE A 49 -2.46 -4.21 -3.16
N LEU A 50 -3.04 -3.27 -2.41
CA LEU A 50 -4.25 -3.51 -1.61
C LEU A 50 -5.41 -4.08 -2.45
N GLY A 51 -5.57 -3.56 -3.66
CA GLY A 51 -6.60 -4.01 -4.60
C GLY A 51 -6.39 -5.42 -5.17
N LEU A 52 -5.25 -6.08 -4.92
CA LEU A 52 -5.07 -7.48 -5.29
C LEU A 52 -5.93 -8.38 -4.40
N GLU A 53 -5.98 -8.10 -3.09
CA GLU A 53 -6.67 -8.91 -2.08
C GLU A 53 -8.04 -8.34 -1.70
N VAL A 54 -8.15 -7.01 -1.56
CA VAL A 54 -9.36 -6.36 -1.06
C VAL A 54 -10.15 -5.79 -2.24
N PRO A 55 -11.44 -6.17 -2.43
CA PRO A 55 -12.26 -5.64 -3.49
C PRO A 55 -12.45 -4.12 -3.40
N GLY A 56 -12.52 -3.45 -4.55
CA GLY A 56 -12.72 -1.99 -4.65
C GLY A 56 -13.84 -1.43 -3.74
N PRO A 57 -15.06 -2.01 -3.73
CA PRO A 57 -16.14 -1.54 -2.86
C PRO A 57 -15.81 -1.59 -1.37
N VAL A 58 -14.99 -2.56 -0.94
CA VAL A 58 -14.55 -2.68 0.46
C VAL A 58 -13.50 -1.61 0.76
N ILE A 59 -12.59 -1.32 -0.16
CA ILE A 59 -11.63 -0.21 -0.03
C ILE A 59 -12.36 1.13 0.07
N GLU A 60 -13.39 1.35 -0.75
CA GLU A 60 -14.23 2.55 -0.71
C GLU A 60 -14.98 2.68 0.62
N LEU A 61 -15.50 1.57 1.16
CA LEU A 61 -16.11 1.54 2.48
C LEU A 61 -15.11 1.92 3.57
N MET A 62 -13.90 1.35 3.57
CA MET A 62 -12.87 1.71 4.55
C MET A 62 -12.48 3.20 4.45
N ALA A 63 -12.35 3.72 3.23
CA ALA A 63 -12.06 5.13 2.99
C ALA A 63 -13.20 6.05 3.46
N SER A 64 -14.47 5.65 3.32
CA SER A 64 -15.62 6.42 3.81
C SER A 64 -15.67 6.44 5.34
N MET A 65 -15.39 5.31 6.00
CA MET A 65 -15.24 5.25 7.45
C MET A 65 -14.10 6.16 7.94
N LYS A 66 -12.97 6.17 7.24
CA LYS A 66 -11.85 7.08 7.55
C LYS A 66 -12.28 8.55 7.50
N LYS A 67 -13.00 8.97 6.46
CA LYS A 67 -13.51 10.35 6.32
C LYS A 67 -14.53 10.70 7.40
N LEU A 68 -15.39 9.74 7.78
CA LEU A 68 -16.38 9.92 8.83
C LEU A 68 -15.72 10.14 10.21
N LEU A 69 -14.68 9.36 10.52
CA LEU A 69 -14.01 9.39 11.83
C LEU A 69 -12.89 10.44 11.93
N ASP A 70 -12.31 10.84 10.80
CA ASP A 70 -11.26 11.85 10.71
C ASP A 70 -11.56 12.85 9.58
N PRO A 71 -12.60 13.70 9.75
CA PRO A 71 -13.02 14.65 8.72
C PRO A 71 -11.96 15.72 8.42
N ALA A 72 -11.08 16.02 9.39
CA ALA A 72 -9.96 16.95 9.21
C ALA A 72 -8.73 16.30 8.57
N GLY A 73 -8.69 14.97 8.45
CA GLY A 73 -7.60 14.21 7.83
C GLY A 73 -6.27 14.25 8.60
N VAL A 74 -6.30 14.48 9.92
CA VAL A 74 -5.08 14.67 10.72
C VAL A 74 -4.42 13.34 11.12
N LEU A 75 -5.17 12.25 11.14
CA LEU A 75 -4.67 10.95 11.58
C LEU A 75 -4.00 10.21 10.42
N ASN A 76 -2.70 10.45 10.25
CA ASN A 76 -1.81 9.77 9.31
C ASN A 76 -2.23 9.95 7.82
N PRO A 77 -2.21 11.19 7.31
CA PRO A 77 -2.65 11.51 5.95
C PRO A 77 -1.83 10.78 4.89
N GLY A 78 -2.54 10.24 3.90
CA GLY A 78 -1.97 9.54 2.75
C GLY A 78 -1.56 8.09 3.02
N LYS A 79 -1.74 7.58 4.25
CA LYS A 79 -1.51 6.18 4.60
C LYS A 79 -2.69 5.32 4.15
N ILE A 80 -2.43 4.22 3.45
CA ILE A 80 -3.42 3.24 2.92
C ILE A 80 -4.34 3.82 1.83
N PHE A 81 -4.89 5.01 2.01
CA PHE A 81 -5.78 5.65 1.04
C PHE A 81 -5.09 6.86 0.40
N PRO A 82 -4.90 6.86 -0.94
CA PRO A 82 -4.34 8.03 -1.63
C PRO A 82 -5.29 9.23 -1.54
N GLY A 83 -4.74 10.44 -1.49
CA GLY A 83 -5.51 11.69 -1.59
C GLY A 83 -5.90 12.37 -0.26
N ALA A 84 -5.47 11.85 0.90
CA ALA A 84 -5.62 12.58 2.16
C ALA A 84 -4.53 13.66 2.30
N ARG A 85 -4.95 14.93 2.45
CA ARG A 85 -4.10 16.12 2.54
C ARG A 85 -3.15 16.00 3.74
N ARG A 86 -1.83 16.18 3.54
CA ARG A 86 -0.89 16.24 4.67
C ARG A 86 -0.98 17.57 5.40
N ILE A 87 -0.87 17.53 6.72
CA ILE A 87 -0.77 18.72 7.57
C ILE A 87 0.50 19.49 7.18
N GLY A 88 0.33 20.70 6.62
CA GLY A 88 1.42 21.54 6.09
C GLY A 88 1.40 21.77 4.58
N GLU A 89 0.62 20.98 3.82
CA GLU A 89 0.35 21.24 2.41
C GLU A 89 -0.85 22.21 2.31
N ALA A 90 -0.60 23.48 2.64
CA ALA A 90 -1.51 24.58 2.29
C ALA A 90 -1.48 24.79 0.77
N GLY A 91 -2.63 25.14 0.21
CA GLY A 91 -2.87 25.18 -1.23
C GLY A 91 -1.93 26.11 -1.98
N ALA A 92 -1.50 25.64 -3.15
CA ALA A 92 -1.27 26.48 -4.31
C ALA A 92 -2.61 26.67 -5.04
#